data_AF-A0A9Q0HAJ8-F1
#
_entry.id   AF-A0A9Q0HAJ8-F1
#
_cell.length_a   1.000
_cell.length_b   1.000
_cell.length_c   1.000
_cell.angle_alpha   90.00
_cell.angle_beta   90.00
_cell.angle_gamma   90.00
#
_symmetry.space_group_name_H-M   'P 1'
#
loop_
_entity.id
_entity.type
_entity.pdbx_description
1 polymer ?
#
loop_
_entity_poly.entity_id
_entity_poly.type
_entity_poly.pdbx_seq_one_letter_code
_entity_poly.pdbx_strand_id
1 'polypeptide(L)'
;MQGGQFYNVTTGRRDGLISLASDALDLLSLANISVSEAIVALASRGINVTDTVMILGFAHCSSFKDRLYNFDNTGQADRTMDPLLVTVLMQTCLRNLITNNIVVHSASANTVDDNYQKIENNRGILQNGL
;
A
#
# COMPACT_ATOMS: atom_id res chain seq x y z
N MET A 1 5.40 10.23 18.94
CA MET A 1 4.57 9.07 19.31
C MET A 1 3.23 9.22 18.63
N GLN A 2 2.89 8.33 17.68
CA GLN A 2 1.79 8.51 16.72
C GLN A 2 0.46 7.86 17.17
N GLY A 3 0.18 7.87 18.48
CA GLY A 3 -1.10 7.37 19.03
C GLY A 3 -1.34 5.85 19.00
N GLY A 4 -0.37 5.05 18.57
CA GLY A 4 -0.49 3.59 18.51
C GLY A 4 -0.45 2.89 19.87
N GLN A 5 -0.91 1.64 19.90
CA GLN A 5 -0.89 0.79 21.10
C GLN A 5 0.54 0.47 21.54
N PHE A 6 0.78 0.50 22.85
CA PHE A 6 2.07 0.13 23.42
C PHE A 6 2.22 -1.38 23.48
N TYR A 7 3.38 -1.89 23.07
CA TYR A 7 3.77 -3.28 23.23
C TYR A 7 5.25 -3.38 23.59
N ASN A 8 5.60 -4.40 24.37
CA ASN A 8 6.99 -4.67 24.74
C ASN A 8 7.69 -5.37 23.58
N VAL A 9 8.67 -4.71 22.98
CA VAL A 9 9.46 -5.28 21.88
C VAL A 9 10.45 -6.31 22.45
N THR A 10 10.47 -7.52 21.90
CA THR A 10 11.50 -8.52 22.22
C THR A 10 12.87 -8.02 21.76
N THR A 11 13.83 -7.92 22.68
CA THR A 11 15.20 -7.47 22.42
C THR A 11 16.14 -8.65 22.13
N GLY A 12 17.40 -8.37 21.75
CA GLY A 12 18.42 -9.41 21.52
C GLY A 12 18.73 -9.73 20.05
N ARG A 13 18.17 -8.98 19.09
CA ARG A 13 18.63 -9.01 17.69
C ARG A 13 20.11 -8.60 17.60
N ARG A 14 20.84 -9.25 16.71
CA ARG A 14 22.25 -8.98 16.40
C ARG A 14 22.38 -8.45 14.99
N ASP A 15 23.38 -7.60 14.76
CA ASP A 15 23.63 -7.04 13.43
C ASP A 15 24.17 -8.12 12.48
N GLY A 16 23.68 -8.10 11.24
CA GLY A 16 24.19 -8.95 10.18
C GLY A 16 25.60 -8.53 9.77
N LEU A 17 26.47 -9.51 9.48
CA LEU A 17 27.85 -9.25 9.05
C LEU A 17 27.98 -9.01 7.54
N ILE A 18 26.92 -9.29 6.79
CA ILE A 18 26.90 -9.24 5.32
C ILE A 18 25.66 -8.45 4.88
N SER A 19 25.84 -7.59 3.89
CA SER A 19 24.76 -6.86 3.21
C SER A 19 24.80 -7.22 1.72
N LEU A 20 23.74 -7.84 1.22
CA LEU A 20 23.59 -8.20 -0.19
C LEU A 20 22.49 -7.34 -0.82
N ALA A 21 22.80 -6.70 -1.95
CA ALA A 21 21.82 -5.89 -2.66
C ALA A 21 20.66 -6.74 -3.23
N SER A 22 20.93 -8.00 -3.59
CA SER A 22 19.93 -8.96 -4.07
C SER A 22 18.78 -9.16 -3.09
N ASP A 23 19.09 -9.26 -1.79
CA ASP A 23 18.09 -9.52 -0.75
C ASP A 23 17.11 -8.35 -0.60
N ALA A 24 17.60 -7.13 -0.86
CA ALA A 24 16.79 -5.93 -0.90
C ALA A 24 15.96 -5.84 -2.19
N LEU A 25 16.54 -6.20 -3.33
CA LEU A 25 15.82 -6.22 -4.62
C LEU A 25 14.64 -7.20 -4.61
N ASP A 26 14.80 -8.37 -4.00
CA ASP A 26 13.72 -9.35 -3.84
C ASP A 26 12.56 -8.77 -3.03
N LEU A 27 12.84 -8.00 -1.97
CA LEU A 27 11.83 -7.34 -1.16
C LEU A 27 11.22 -6.10 -1.84
N LEU A 28 12.03 -5.31 -2.55
CA LEU A 28 11.57 -4.11 -3.25
C LEU A 28 10.73 -4.45 -4.47
N SER A 29 10.94 -5.60 -5.09
CA SER A 29 10.07 -6.10 -6.16
C SER A 29 8.61 -6.23 -5.71
N LEU A 30 8.37 -6.45 -4.41
CA LEU A 30 7.03 -6.51 -3.81
C LEU A 30 6.29 -5.16 -3.85
N ALA A 31 6.97 -4.05 -4.08
CA ALA A 31 6.31 -2.74 -4.22
C ALA A 31 5.56 -2.57 -5.55
N ASN A 32 5.82 -3.46 -6.52
CA ASN A 32 5.31 -3.36 -7.88
C ASN A 32 4.37 -4.51 -8.28
N ILE A 33 4.06 -5.40 -7.34
CA ILE A 33 3.16 -6.54 -7.52
C ILE A 33 1.78 -6.24 -6.94
N SER A 34 0.79 -7.03 -7.33
CA SER A 34 -0.57 -6.90 -6.81
C SER A 34 -0.65 -7.28 -5.32
N VAL A 35 -1.71 -6.83 -4.63
CA VAL A 35 -1.88 -7.16 -3.20
C VAL A 35 -1.99 -8.67 -2.95
N SER A 36 -2.57 -9.45 -3.88
CA SER A 36 -2.66 -10.90 -3.77
C SER A 36 -1.28 -11.57 -3.89
N GLU A 37 -0.45 -11.12 -4.81
CA GLU A 37 0.94 -11.57 -4.94
C GLU A 37 1.78 -11.16 -3.72
N ALA A 38 1.56 -9.96 -3.17
CA ALA A 38 2.22 -9.51 -1.95
C ALA A 38 1.85 -10.39 -0.75
N ILE A 39 0.57 -10.78 -0.61
CA ILE A 39 0.12 -11.71 0.42
C ILE A 39 0.85 -13.06 0.29
N VAL A 40 0.95 -13.63 -0.92
CA VAL A 40 1.65 -14.90 -1.14
C VAL A 40 3.14 -14.77 -0.81
N ALA A 41 3.77 -13.68 -1.24
CA ALA A 41 5.19 -13.44 -0.99
C ALA A 41 5.50 -13.24 0.51
N LEU A 42 4.64 -12.52 1.23
CA LEU A 42 4.81 -12.24 2.66
C LEU A 42 4.43 -13.46 3.53
N ALA A 43 3.52 -14.32 3.07
CA ALA A 43 3.20 -15.59 3.70
C ALA A 43 4.43 -16.51 3.79
N SER A 44 5.30 -16.50 2.77
CA SER A 44 6.57 -17.26 2.80
C SER A 44 7.52 -16.83 3.92
N ARG A 45 7.31 -15.63 4.49
CA ARG A 45 8.10 -15.03 5.58
C ARG A 45 7.35 -15.06 6.93
N GLY A 46 6.23 -15.79 7.00
CA GLY A 46 5.43 -15.94 8.21
C GLY A 46 4.58 -14.72 8.56
N ILE A 47 4.37 -13.81 7.60
CA ILE A 47 3.48 -12.64 7.78
C ILE A 47 2.08 -13.05 7.29
N ASN A 48 1.08 -12.85 8.15
CA ASN A 48 -0.31 -13.20 7.82
C ASN A 48 -0.96 -12.10 6.94
N VAL A 49 -2.17 -12.40 6.42
CA VAL A 49 -2.91 -11.48 5.54
C VAL A 49 -3.22 -10.16 6.22
N THR A 50 -3.65 -10.21 7.48
CA THR A 50 -4.04 -9.04 8.27
C THR A 50 -2.85 -8.09 8.48
N ASP A 51 -1.69 -8.65 8.83
CA ASP A 51 -0.44 -7.92 9.03
C ASP A 51 0.08 -7.35 7.72
N THR A 52 -0.06 -8.10 6.61
CA THR A 52 0.30 -7.64 5.26
C THR A 52 -0.46 -6.37 4.89
N VAL A 53 -1.77 -6.34 5.15
CA VAL A 53 -2.62 -5.17 4.90
C VAL A 53 -2.24 -3.98 5.78
N MET A 54 -1.84 -4.23 7.03
CA MET A 54 -1.43 -3.18 7.98
C MET A 54 -0.10 -2.50 7.59
N ILE A 55 0.83 -3.24 6.96
CA ILE A 55 2.17 -2.74 6.60
C ILE A 55 2.16 -1.79 5.38
N LEU A 56 1.08 -1.80 4.58
CA LEU A 56 0.95 -0.95 3.39
C LEU A 56 0.53 0.49 3.76
N GLY A 57 1.51 1.30 4.20
CA GLY A 57 1.25 2.64 4.77
C GLY A 57 1.24 3.84 3.80
N PHE A 58 1.85 3.72 2.60
CA PHE A 58 2.00 4.83 1.66
C PHE A 58 2.02 4.33 0.22
N ALA A 59 1.41 5.08 -0.71
CA ALA A 59 1.43 4.76 -2.14
C ALA A 59 1.76 6.00 -2.97
N HIS A 60 2.70 5.87 -3.90
CA HIS A 60 2.88 6.90 -4.92
C HIS A 60 1.71 6.86 -5.90
N CYS A 61 1.31 8.02 -6.44
CA CYS A 61 0.28 8.09 -7.47
C CYS A 61 0.56 7.12 -8.63
N SER A 62 1.83 6.92 -9.02
CA SER A 62 2.23 5.95 -10.06
C SER A 62 1.75 4.53 -9.79
N SER A 63 1.59 4.13 -8.53
CA SER A 63 1.20 2.77 -8.13
C SER A 63 -0.29 2.47 -8.32
N PHE A 64 -1.15 3.49 -8.45
CA PHE A 64 -2.60 3.30 -8.55
C PHE A 64 -3.29 4.22 -9.57
N LYS A 65 -2.53 5.02 -10.34
CA LYS A 65 -3.05 5.93 -11.36
C LYS A 65 -3.86 5.23 -12.44
N ASP A 66 -3.53 3.97 -12.75
CA ASP A 66 -4.26 3.16 -13.73
C ASP A 66 -5.71 2.94 -13.28
N ARG A 67 -5.92 2.60 -12.00
CA ARG A 67 -7.26 2.48 -11.39
C ARG A 67 -8.09 3.75 -11.45
N LEU A 68 -7.47 4.93 -11.57
CA LEU A 68 -8.20 6.19 -11.65
C LEU A 68 -8.63 6.51 -13.09
N TYR A 69 -7.83 6.17 -14.10
CA TYR A 69 -8.00 6.73 -15.45
C TYR A 69 -8.17 5.72 -16.58
N ASN A 70 -7.74 4.47 -16.40
CA ASN A 70 -7.74 3.45 -17.44
C ASN A 70 -7.74 2.01 -16.87
N PHE A 71 -8.57 1.76 -15.87
CA PHE A 71 -8.63 0.45 -15.23
C PHE A 71 -9.01 -0.64 -16.26
N ASP A 72 -8.23 -1.72 -16.33
CA ASP A 72 -8.40 -2.81 -17.29
C ASP A 72 -8.54 -2.37 -18.76
N ASN A 73 -7.85 -1.29 -19.15
CA ASN A 73 -7.94 -0.69 -20.49
C ASN A 73 -9.35 -0.23 -20.90
N THR A 74 -10.24 0.00 -19.94
CA THR A 74 -11.60 0.46 -20.20
C THR A 74 -11.69 1.97 -20.46
N GLY A 75 -10.60 2.72 -20.21
CA GLY A 75 -10.59 4.18 -20.22
C GLY A 75 -11.39 4.82 -19.06
N GLN A 76 -11.81 4.01 -18.08
CA GLN A 76 -12.62 4.45 -16.94
C GLN A 76 -11.90 4.18 -15.60
N ALA A 77 -12.41 4.80 -14.54
CA ALA A 77 -11.99 4.49 -13.18
C ALA A 77 -12.51 3.11 -12.74
N ASP A 78 -11.78 2.48 -11.83
CA ASP A 78 -12.16 1.21 -11.21
C ASP A 78 -13.50 1.34 -10.46
N ARG A 79 -14.45 0.47 -10.82
CA ARG A 79 -15.81 0.46 -10.27
C ARG A 79 -15.88 -0.09 -8.85
N THR A 80 -14.85 -0.79 -8.38
CA THR A 80 -14.79 -1.30 -7.00
C THR A 80 -14.26 -0.27 -6.01
N MET A 81 -13.85 0.92 -6.48
CA MET A 81 -13.38 2.02 -5.62
C MET A 81 -14.53 2.97 -5.28
N ASP A 82 -14.51 3.51 -4.07
CA ASP A 82 -15.45 4.55 -3.66
C ASP A 82 -15.38 5.77 -4.62
N PRO A 83 -16.49 6.18 -5.26
CA PRO A 83 -16.51 7.28 -6.24
C PRO A 83 -16.08 8.65 -5.67
N LEU A 84 -16.37 8.91 -4.39
CA LEU A 84 -15.94 10.14 -3.71
C LEU A 84 -14.42 10.10 -3.50
N LEU A 85 -13.89 8.94 -3.13
CA LEU A 85 -12.43 8.75 -3.04
C LEU A 85 -11.75 8.92 -4.39
N VAL A 86 -12.30 8.34 -5.47
CA VAL A 86 -11.77 8.53 -6.84
C VAL A 86 -11.69 10.01 -7.19
N THR A 87 -12.74 10.78 -6.88
CA THR A 87 -12.78 12.22 -7.16
C THR A 87 -11.67 12.99 -6.42
N VAL A 88 -11.46 12.66 -5.14
CA VAL A 88 -10.38 13.26 -4.32
C VAL A 88 -9.00 12.88 -4.88
N LEU A 89 -8.79 11.59 -5.19
CA LEU A 89 -7.52 11.09 -5.71
C LEU A 89 -7.20 11.66 -7.10
N MET A 90 -8.20 11.89 -7.97
CA MET A 90 -7.98 12.53 -9.27
C MET A 90 -7.52 14.00 -9.14
N GLN A 91 -7.89 14.70 -8.06
CA GLN A 91 -7.40 16.05 -7.78
C GLN A 91 -5.95 16.03 -7.27
N THR A 92 -5.58 14.99 -6.52
CA THR A 92 -4.21 14.83 -5.99
C THR A 92 -3.24 14.24 -7.01
N CYS A 93 -3.70 13.30 -7.83
CA CYS A 93 -2.92 12.52 -8.79
C CYS A 93 -3.35 12.85 -10.23
N LEU A 94 -3.00 14.05 -10.72
CA LEU A 94 -3.42 14.52 -12.04
C LEU A 94 -2.96 13.62 -13.21
N ARG A 95 -3.84 13.43 -14.20
CA ARG A 95 -3.64 12.54 -15.36
C ARG A 95 -2.34 12.78 -16.12
N ASN A 96 -1.93 14.03 -16.32
CA ASN A 96 -0.75 14.40 -17.13
C ASN A 96 0.50 14.73 -16.31
N LEU A 97 0.44 14.58 -14.98
CA LEU A 97 1.60 14.79 -14.13
C LEU A 97 2.27 13.44 -13.82
N ILE A 98 3.56 13.35 -14.13
CA ILE A 98 4.47 12.35 -13.57
C ILE A 98 4.95 12.93 -12.23
N THR A 99 4.02 13.24 -11.32
CA THR A 99 4.41 13.74 -10.02
C THR A 99 4.63 12.59 -9.06
N ASN A 100 5.73 12.65 -8.32
CA ASN A 100 6.03 11.81 -7.16
C ASN A 100 5.09 12.10 -5.98
N ASN A 101 3.85 12.51 -6.25
CA ASN A 101 2.85 12.79 -5.23
C ASN A 101 2.61 11.48 -4.46
N ILE A 102 2.92 11.51 -3.17
CA ILE A 102 2.68 10.42 -2.25
C ILE A 102 1.28 10.63 -1.70
N VAL A 103 0.42 9.64 -1.89
CA VAL A 103 -0.87 9.58 -1.22
C VAL A 103 -0.72 8.64 -0.04
N VAL A 104 -1.03 9.18 1.14
CA VAL A 104 -1.12 8.38 2.35
C VAL A 104 -2.46 7.65 2.31
N HIS A 105 -2.43 6.33 2.44
CA HIS A 105 -3.65 5.52 2.55
C HIS A 105 -4.45 5.85 3.83
N SER A 106 -3.84 6.60 4.77
CA SER A 106 -4.47 7.07 5.99
C SER A 106 -4.86 8.55 5.94
N ALA A 107 -6.10 8.87 6.35
CA ALA A 107 -6.56 10.24 6.64
C ALA A 107 -5.72 10.94 7.73
N SER A 108 -4.91 10.18 8.44
CA SER A 108 -3.86 10.64 9.33
C SER A 108 -2.52 10.14 8.80
N ALA A 109 -1.83 11.00 8.05
CA ALA A 109 -0.44 10.74 7.66
C ALA A 109 0.49 10.44 8.86
N ASN A 110 0.01 10.75 10.09
CA ASN A 110 0.77 10.78 11.32
C ASN A 110 0.11 10.04 12.51
N THR A 111 -0.92 9.21 12.31
CA THR A 111 -1.43 8.34 13.39
C THR A 111 -1.56 6.88 12.95
N VAL A 112 -1.32 5.98 13.90
CA VAL A 112 -1.51 4.55 13.71
C VAL A 112 -3.01 4.30 13.82
N ASP A 113 -3.67 4.21 12.66
CA ASP A 113 -5.11 4.02 12.54
C ASP A 113 -5.47 2.60 12.13
N ASP A 114 -6.68 2.18 12.46
CA ASP A 114 -7.27 0.96 11.94
C ASP A 114 -7.65 1.14 10.45
N ASN A 115 -6.68 0.94 9.56
CA ASN A 115 -6.88 1.04 8.11
C ASN A 115 -7.78 -0.07 7.55
N TYR A 116 -8.05 -1.14 8.32
CA TYR A 116 -8.86 -2.26 7.88
C TYR A 116 -10.29 -1.83 7.53
N GLN A 117 -10.90 -0.98 8.37
CA GLN A 117 -12.26 -0.46 8.13
C GLN A 117 -12.36 0.38 6.84
N LYS A 118 -11.27 1.02 6.41
CA LYS A 118 -11.26 1.80 5.16
C LYS A 118 -11.34 0.88 3.95
N ILE A 119 -10.64 -0.26 4.01
CA ILE A 119 -10.65 -1.27 2.94
C ILE A 119 -12.04 -1.90 2.81
N GLU A 120 -12.69 -2.22 3.92
CA GLU A 120 -14.08 -2.73 3.93
C GLU A 120 -15.07 -1.77 3.29
N ASN A 121 -14.80 -0.46 3.31
CA ASN A 121 -15.63 0.58 2.71
C ASN A 121 -15.23 0.93 1.26
N ASN A 122 -14.52 0.04 0.54
CA ASN A 122 -14.02 0.30 -0.82
C ASN A 122 -13.07 1.51 -0.94
N ARG A 123 -12.40 1.87 0.16
CA ARG A 123 -11.44 2.99 0.19
C ARG A 123 -9.97 2.54 0.06
N GLY A 124 -9.75 1.28 -0.31
CA GLY A 124 -8.46 0.70 -0.71
C GLY A 124 -7.94 1.30 -2.02
N ILE A 125 -6.79 1.99 -1.98
CA ILE A 125 -6.24 2.68 -3.17
C ILE A 125 -5.35 1.78 -4.04
N LEU A 126 -4.69 0.79 -3.45
CA LEU A 126 -3.87 -0.18 -4.17
C LEU A 126 -4.75 -1.26 -4.83
N GLN A 127 -4.34 -1.72 -6.01
CA GLN A 127 -5.07 -2.74 -6.75
C GLN A 127 -4.95 -4.09 -6.03
N ASN A 128 -6.09 -4.65 -5.62
CA ASN A 128 -6.19 -6.07 -5.36
C ASN A 128 -6.27 -6.75 -6.72
N GLY A 129 -5.21 -7.46 -7.11
CA GLY A 129 -5.25 -8.37 -8.25
C GLY A 129 -6.18 -9.51 -7.90
N LEU A 130 -7.40 -9.45 -8.42
CA LEU A 130 -8.33 -10.57 -8.58
C LEU A 130 -8.45 -10.83 -10.08
#